data_AF-A0A9E5RQZ9-F1
#
_entry.id   AF-A0A9E5RQZ9-F1
#
_cell.length_a   1.000
_cell.length_b   1.000
_cell.length_c   1.000
_cell.angle_alpha   90.00
_cell.angle_beta   90.00
_cell.angle_gamma   90.00
#
_symmetry.space_group_name_H-M   'P 1'
#
loop_
_entity.id
_entity.type
_entity.pdbx_description
1 polymer ?
#
loop_
_entity_poly.entity_id
_entity_poly.type
_entity_poly.pdbx_seq_one_letter_code
_entity_poly.pdbx_strand_id
1 'polypeptide(L)'
;MTDTERDYVCAIAHYFQGHPLILKMIAGDIRSRLFGGSISKYWTECYSLQQSNPRQTPSTLRQSQEQRARQWVNQTIQQLPDLPRQMLQRCAVFRRPVAESFYLQMLEDASDADRTAALTTLKSLNLVEDIDIQSGQVLIQQHNLIRDSAYAQLKANPSTWETAERTAAHYGAQPTLLPPTPNALKLCAAT
;
A
#
# COMPACT_ATOMS: atom_id res chain seq x y z
N MET A 1 -2.52 6.22 -27.14
CA MET A 1 -2.52 4.79 -26.80
C MET A 1 -2.57 4.01 -28.10
N THR A 2 -1.52 3.25 -28.41
CA THR A 2 -1.42 2.44 -29.63
C THR A 2 -2.17 1.11 -29.46
N ASP A 3 -2.41 0.38 -30.55
CA ASP A 3 -3.03 -0.95 -30.48
C ASP A 3 -2.17 -1.95 -29.69
N THR A 4 -0.85 -1.85 -29.82
CA THR A 4 0.10 -2.65 -29.02
C THR A 4 0.00 -2.36 -27.52
N GLU A 5 -0.13 -1.09 -27.12
CA GLU A 5 -0.32 -0.72 -25.70
C GLU A 5 -1.67 -1.22 -25.17
N ARG A 6 -2.70 -1.24 -26.01
CA ARG A 6 -4.00 -1.81 -25.67
C ARG A 6 -3.89 -3.30 -25.39
N ASP A 7 -3.15 -4.03 -26.23
CA ASP A 7 -2.91 -5.46 -26.05
C ASP A 7 -2.16 -5.76 -24.74
N TYR A 8 -1.15 -4.94 -24.40
CA TYR A 8 -0.44 -5.05 -23.12
C TYR A 8 -1.37 -4.88 -21.92
N VAL A 9 -2.22 -3.86 -21.93
CA VAL A 9 -3.21 -3.64 -20.86
C VAL A 9 -4.19 -4.80 -20.76
N CYS A 10 -4.70 -5.29 -21.90
CA CYS A 10 -5.59 -6.46 -21.94
C CYS A 10 -4.92 -7.71 -21.35
N ALA A 11 -3.66 -7.96 -21.67
CA ALA A 11 -2.90 -9.09 -21.14
C ALA A 11 -2.67 -8.98 -19.63
N ILE A 12 -2.30 -7.80 -19.13
CA ILE A 12 -2.17 -7.53 -17.68
C ILE A 12 -3.50 -7.78 -16.97
N ALA A 13 -4.59 -7.21 -17.49
CA ALA A 13 -5.92 -7.35 -16.90
C ALA A 13 -6.37 -8.82 -16.88
N HIS A 14 -6.13 -9.56 -17.96
CA HIS A 14 -6.46 -10.97 -18.06
C HIS A 14 -5.66 -11.81 -17.05
N TYR A 15 -4.36 -11.57 -16.90
CA TYR A 15 -3.49 -12.31 -15.98
C TYR A 15 -3.93 -12.20 -14.52
N PHE A 16 -4.34 -11.01 -14.09
CA PHE A 16 -4.88 -10.76 -12.75
C PHE A 16 -6.39 -10.98 -12.67
N GLN A 17 -7.04 -11.46 -13.73
CA GLN A 17 -8.49 -11.67 -13.84
C GLN A 17 -9.29 -10.43 -13.39
N GLY A 18 -8.80 -9.23 -13.73
CA GLY A 18 -9.46 -7.98 -13.37
C GLY A 18 -9.37 -7.57 -11.90
N HIS A 19 -8.46 -8.14 -11.09
CA HIS A 19 -8.37 -7.82 -9.65
C HIS A 19 -8.19 -6.30 -9.42
N PRO A 20 -9.17 -5.59 -8.83
CA PRO A 20 -9.20 -4.13 -8.84
C PRO A 20 -8.00 -3.47 -8.16
N LEU A 21 -7.59 -3.98 -6.98
CA LEU A 21 -6.42 -3.47 -6.27
C LEU A 21 -5.14 -3.57 -7.12
N ILE A 22 -4.89 -4.73 -7.74
CA ILE A 22 -3.66 -4.95 -8.50
C ILE A 22 -3.62 -4.03 -9.71
N LEU A 23 -4.75 -3.87 -10.40
CA LEU A 23 -4.84 -2.92 -11.52
C LEU A 23 -4.60 -1.48 -11.06
N LYS A 24 -5.11 -1.07 -9.90
CA LYS A 24 -4.80 0.25 -9.31
C LYS A 24 -3.31 0.41 -9.02
N MET A 25 -2.67 -0.59 -8.41
CA MET A 25 -1.24 -0.56 -8.11
C MET A 25 -0.40 -0.44 -9.39
N ILE A 26 -0.73 -1.25 -10.41
CA ILE A 26 -0.06 -1.20 -11.73
C ILE A 26 -0.26 0.17 -12.39
N ALA A 27 -1.46 0.73 -12.33
CA ALA A 27 -1.71 2.07 -12.86
C ALA A 27 -0.91 3.15 -12.10
N GLY A 28 -0.75 3.00 -10.78
CA GLY A 28 0.10 3.85 -9.95
C GLY A 28 1.57 3.74 -10.35
N ASP A 29 2.04 2.53 -10.57
CA ASP A 29 3.40 2.25 -10.99
C ASP A 29 3.69 2.85 -12.37
N ILE A 30 2.85 2.59 -13.38
CA ILE A 30 2.95 3.18 -14.72
C ILE A 30 2.99 4.72 -14.67
N ARG A 31 2.18 5.33 -13.79
CA ARG A 31 2.14 6.79 -13.58
C ARG A 31 3.33 7.33 -12.80
N SER A 32 4.06 6.48 -12.08
CA SER A 32 5.18 6.91 -11.25
C SER A 32 6.27 7.56 -12.11
N ARG A 33 7.18 8.31 -11.48
CA ARG A 33 8.30 8.96 -12.17
C ARG A 33 9.20 7.97 -12.92
N LEU A 34 9.21 6.69 -12.53
CA LEU A 34 10.04 5.66 -13.15
C LEU A 34 9.60 5.36 -14.58
N PHE A 35 8.28 5.24 -14.80
CA PHE A 35 7.74 4.89 -16.11
C PHE A 35 7.17 6.09 -16.87
N GLY A 36 6.89 7.20 -16.18
CA GLY A 36 6.46 8.45 -16.80
C GLY A 36 5.17 8.31 -17.63
N GLY A 37 4.29 7.38 -17.25
CA GLY A 37 3.07 7.05 -17.98
C GLY A 37 3.25 6.06 -19.15
N SER A 38 4.47 5.54 -19.38
CA SER A 38 4.74 4.63 -20.50
C SER A 38 4.38 3.18 -20.16
N ILE A 39 3.29 2.68 -20.77
CA ILE A 39 2.84 1.29 -20.67
C ILE A 39 3.89 0.35 -21.27
N SER A 40 4.51 0.72 -22.40
CA SER A 40 5.51 -0.12 -23.06
C SER A 40 6.78 -0.31 -22.21
N LYS A 41 7.27 0.74 -21.53
CA LYS A 41 8.41 0.61 -20.61
C LYS A 41 8.07 -0.31 -19.44
N TYR A 42 6.91 -0.09 -18.82
CA TYR A 42 6.42 -0.94 -17.74
C TYR A 42 6.30 -2.41 -18.16
N TRP A 43 5.74 -2.67 -19.34
CA TRP A 43 5.60 -4.02 -19.89
C TRP A 43 6.95 -4.72 -20.04
N THR A 44 7.93 -4.05 -20.65
CA THR A 44 9.26 -4.62 -20.90
C THR A 44 10.04 -4.82 -19.60
N GLU A 45 10.08 -3.81 -18.74
CA GLU A 45 10.99 -3.77 -17.58
C GLU A 45 10.43 -4.45 -16.33
N CYS A 46 9.10 -4.56 -16.19
CA CYS A 46 8.48 -5.21 -15.03
C CYS A 46 7.76 -6.49 -15.43
N TYR A 47 6.75 -6.38 -16.30
CA TYR A 47 5.82 -7.48 -16.53
C TYR A 47 6.45 -8.66 -17.26
N SER A 48 7.28 -8.42 -18.29
CA SER A 48 7.93 -9.47 -19.07
C SER A 48 8.99 -10.27 -18.30
N LEU A 49 9.73 -9.61 -17.40
CA LEU A 49 10.71 -10.25 -16.50
C LEU A 49 10.03 -11.12 -15.44
N GLN A 50 8.83 -10.75 -15.03
CA GLN A 50 8.09 -11.48 -14.01
C GLN A 50 7.45 -12.76 -14.56
N GLN A 51 7.06 -12.78 -15.84
CA GLN A 51 6.61 -13.99 -16.53
C GLN A 51 7.77 -14.95 -16.88
N SER A 52 8.97 -14.43 -17.10
CA SER A 52 10.14 -15.23 -17.47
C SER A 52 10.90 -15.82 -16.28
N ASN A 53 10.44 -15.62 -15.05
CA ASN A 53 11.08 -16.18 -13.85
C ASN A 53 10.82 -17.71 -13.75
N PRO A 54 11.84 -18.58 -13.92
CA PRO A 54 11.66 -20.04 -14.02
C PRO A 54 11.27 -20.71 -12.70
N ARG A 55 11.13 -19.95 -11.60
CA ARG A 55 10.58 -20.44 -10.33
C ARG A 55 9.06 -20.65 -10.35
N GLN A 56 8.38 -20.29 -11.44
CA GLN A 56 6.98 -20.64 -11.67
C GLN A 56 6.88 -22.13 -12.04
N THR A 57 6.77 -23.01 -11.04
CA THR A 57 6.49 -24.43 -11.24
C THR A 57 5.06 -24.62 -11.74
N PRO A 58 4.71 -25.75 -12.40
CA PRO A 58 3.36 -26.03 -12.92
C PRO A 58 2.23 -26.00 -11.88
N SER A 59 2.53 -25.86 -10.58
CA SER A 59 1.55 -25.60 -9.51
C SER A 59 1.03 -24.15 -9.48
N THR A 60 1.70 -23.19 -10.13
CA THR A 60 1.26 -21.78 -10.26
C THR A 60 0.03 -21.61 -11.17
N LEU A 61 -0.26 -22.61 -12.01
CA LEU A 61 -1.50 -22.69 -12.80
C LEU A 61 -2.75 -22.94 -11.93
N ARG A 62 -2.59 -23.43 -10.68
CA ARG A 62 -3.68 -23.65 -9.71
C ARG A 62 -3.77 -22.58 -8.62
N GLN A 63 -2.96 -21.52 -8.68
CA GLN A 63 -3.07 -20.46 -7.68
C GLN A 63 -4.41 -19.74 -7.81
N SER A 64 -5.10 -19.55 -6.68
CA SER A 64 -6.28 -18.70 -6.67
C SER A 64 -5.90 -17.26 -7.02
N GLN A 65 -6.87 -16.49 -7.53
CA GLN A 65 -6.70 -15.07 -7.82
C GLN A 65 -6.09 -14.31 -6.61
N GLU A 66 -6.52 -14.66 -5.40
CA GLU A 66 -6.03 -14.11 -4.13
C GLU A 66 -4.55 -14.41 -3.89
N GLN A 67 -4.09 -15.62 -4.19
CA GLN A 67 -2.68 -16.00 -4.02
C GLN A 67 -1.78 -15.21 -4.97
N ARG A 68 -2.20 -15.03 -6.22
CA ARG A 68 -1.47 -14.20 -7.20
C ARG A 68 -1.44 -12.74 -6.78
N ALA A 69 -2.57 -12.19 -6.35
CA ALA A 69 -2.65 -10.83 -5.83
C ALA A 69 -1.74 -10.64 -4.61
N ARG A 70 -1.76 -11.58 -3.66
CA ARG A 70 -0.88 -11.55 -2.48
C ARG A 70 0.60 -11.64 -2.86
N GLN A 71 0.96 -12.53 -3.78
CA GLN A 71 2.33 -12.65 -4.29
C GLN A 71 2.80 -11.35 -4.93
N TRP A 72 1.96 -10.74 -5.77
CA TRP A 72 2.24 -9.45 -6.39
C TRP A 72 2.47 -8.36 -5.35
N VAL A 73 1.54 -8.20 -4.42
CA VAL A 73 1.63 -7.21 -3.33
C VAL A 73 2.93 -7.40 -2.54
N ASN A 74 3.26 -8.63 -2.16
CA ASN A 74 4.50 -8.92 -1.44
C ASN A 74 5.74 -8.48 -2.22
N GLN A 75 5.77 -8.77 -3.52
CA GLN A 75 6.89 -8.41 -4.38
C GLN A 75 7.00 -6.89 -4.53
N THR A 76 5.89 -6.17 -4.73
CA THR A 76 5.88 -4.70 -4.77
C THR A 76 6.45 -4.12 -3.48
N ILE A 77 6.01 -4.60 -2.31
CA ILE A 77 6.52 -4.13 -1.01
C ILE A 77 8.03 -4.39 -0.88
N GLN A 78 8.53 -5.53 -1.37
CA GLN A 78 9.96 -5.87 -1.35
C GLN A 78 10.80 -5.02 -2.32
N GLN A 79 10.20 -4.45 -3.36
CA GLN A 79 10.89 -3.59 -4.33
C GLN A 79 10.87 -2.11 -3.95
N LEU A 80 10.06 -1.71 -2.95
CA LEU A 80 10.04 -0.34 -2.46
C LEU A 80 11.40 0.11 -1.91
N PRO A 81 11.73 1.41 -2.00
CA PRO A 81 12.83 2.00 -1.23
C PRO A 81 12.60 1.85 0.28
N ASP A 82 13.68 1.94 1.06
CA ASP A 82 13.66 1.61 2.49
C ASP A 82 12.66 2.42 3.31
N LEU A 83 12.63 3.75 3.16
CA LEU A 83 11.73 4.60 3.95
C LEU A 83 10.24 4.40 3.62
N PRO A 84 9.79 4.42 2.34
CA PRO A 84 8.42 4.05 1.99
C PRO A 84 8.03 2.66 2.49
N ARG A 85 8.91 1.66 2.34
CA ARG A 85 8.68 0.30 2.83
C ARG A 85 8.47 0.27 4.33
N GLN A 86 9.38 0.88 5.10
CA GLN A 86 9.28 0.95 6.55
C GLN A 86 8.02 1.67 6.99
N MET A 87 7.66 2.80 6.35
CA MET A 87 6.42 3.52 6.65
C MET A 87 5.20 2.62 6.42
N LEU A 88 5.12 1.96 5.26
CA LEU A 88 4.02 1.07 4.94
C LEU A 88 3.89 -0.08 5.95
N GLN A 89 5.01 -0.72 6.28
CA GLN A 89 5.05 -1.83 7.24
C GLN A 89 4.65 -1.38 8.64
N ARG A 90 5.26 -0.32 9.17
CA ARG A 90 4.97 0.19 10.52
C ARG A 90 3.52 0.65 10.64
N CYS A 91 2.96 1.32 9.62
CA CYS A 91 1.57 1.77 9.64
C CYS A 91 0.54 0.63 9.53
N ALA A 92 0.95 -0.58 9.13
CA ALA A 92 0.05 -1.72 8.97
C ALA A 92 -0.54 -2.26 10.29
N VAL A 93 0.01 -1.81 11.42
CA VAL A 93 -0.52 -2.05 12.77
C VAL A 93 -1.96 -1.55 12.93
N PHE A 94 -2.35 -0.48 12.22
CA PHE A 94 -3.72 0.04 12.23
C PHE A 94 -4.60 -0.51 11.11
N ARG A 95 -5.84 -0.87 11.45
CA ARG A 95 -6.86 -1.34 10.50
C ARG A 95 -7.77 -0.24 9.94
N ARG A 96 -7.84 0.89 10.63
CA ARG A 96 -8.78 1.98 10.32
C ARG A 96 -8.06 3.08 9.53
N PRO A 97 -8.79 3.93 8.80
CA PRO A 97 -8.23 5.17 8.28
C PRO A 97 -7.66 6.00 9.43
N VAL A 98 -6.47 6.56 9.23
CA VAL A 98 -5.73 7.39 10.19
C VAL A 98 -5.27 8.66 9.51
N ALA A 99 -5.00 9.71 10.28
CA ALA A 99 -4.55 10.97 9.72
C ALA A 99 -3.19 10.86 8.99
N GLU A 100 -2.94 11.76 8.03
CA GLU A 100 -1.64 11.87 7.37
C GLU A 100 -0.47 12.03 8.37
N SER A 101 -0.65 12.85 9.40
CA SER A 101 0.33 13.07 10.47
C SER A 101 0.71 11.78 11.20
N PHE A 102 -0.21 10.82 11.31
CA PHE A 102 0.09 9.50 11.88
C PHE A 102 1.17 8.78 11.05
N TYR A 103 1.04 8.76 9.72
CA TYR A 103 2.04 8.14 8.85
C TYR A 103 3.43 8.77 9.01
N LEU A 104 3.47 10.10 9.09
CA LEU A 104 4.73 10.84 9.25
C LEU A 104 5.40 10.52 10.59
N GLN A 105 4.63 10.41 11.68
CA GLN A 105 5.14 10.11 13.01
C GLN A 105 5.65 8.67 13.18
N MET A 106 5.22 7.73 12.34
CA MET A 106 5.70 6.34 12.41
C MET A 106 7.17 6.15 12.00
N LEU A 107 7.78 7.18 11.39
CA LEU A 107 9.21 7.24 11.07
C LEU A 107 9.94 8.28 11.93
N GLU A 108 9.96 8.07 13.26
CA GLU A 108 10.54 9.00 14.24
C GLU A 108 11.99 9.42 13.94
N ASP A 109 12.79 8.55 13.32
CA ASP A 109 14.20 8.80 13.03
C ASP A 109 14.46 9.56 11.70
N ALA A 110 13.44 9.69 10.85
CA ALA A 110 13.58 10.32 9.53
C ALA A 110 13.31 11.83 9.57
N SER A 111 13.92 12.58 8.65
CA SER A 111 13.62 14.01 8.48
C SER A 111 12.19 14.23 7.95
N ASP A 112 11.60 15.40 8.18
CA ASP A 112 10.26 15.70 7.67
C ASP A 112 10.17 15.66 6.14
N ALA A 113 11.25 16.05 5.45
CA ALA A 113 11.35 15.95 4.01
C ALA A 113 11.31 14.48 3.55
N ASP A 114 12.06 13.60 4.21
CA ASP A 114 12.11 12.18 3.90
C ASP A 114 10.78 11.48 4.21
N ARG A 115 10.14 11.82 5.34
CA ARG A 115 8.79 11.32 5.69
C ARG A 115 7.77 11.69 4.63
N THR A 116 7.78 12.94 4.20
CA THR A 116 6.87 13.45 3.16
C THR A 116 7.11 12.78 1.82
N ALA A 117 8.39 12.59 1.44
CA ALA A 117 8.77 11.88 0.21
C ALA A 117 8.36 10.40 0.26
N ALA A 118 8.51 9.75 1.41
CA ALA A 118 8.10 8.37 1.63
C ALA A 118 6.58 8.22 1.46
N LEU A 119 5.78 9.06 2.11
CA LEU A 119 4.32 9.02 1.98
C LEU A 119 3.87 9.32 0.55
N THR A 120 4.48 10.32 -0.11
CA THR A 120 4.20 10.66 -1.51
C THR A 120 4.44 9.47 -2.43
N THR A 121 5.52 8.72 -2.19
CA THR A 121 5.82 7.49 -2.93
C THR A 121 4.70 6.46 -2.75
N LEU A 122 4.27 6.21 -1.51
CA LEU A 122 3.18 5.26 -1.22
C LEU A 122 1.85 5.66 -1.89
N LYS A 123 1.49 6.95 -1.86
CA LYS A 123 0.30 7.47 -2.54
C LYS A 123 0.41 7.31 -4.06
N SER A 124 1.56 7.64 -4.64
CA SER A 124 1.77 7.55 -6.09
C SER A 124 1.63 6.12 -6.65
N LEU A 125 2.03 5.14 -5.85
CA LEU A 125 1.95 3.71 -6.18
C LEU A 125 0.60 3.08 -5.82
N ASN A 126 -0.37 3.87 -5.35
CA ASN A 126 -1.67 3.41 -4.85
C ASN A 126 -1.56 2.33 -3.77
N LEU A 127 -0.53 2.42 -2.91
CA LEU A 127 -0.36 1.52 -1.76
C LEU A 127 -1.14 1.97 -0.53
N VAL A 128 -1.47 3.27 -0.49
CA VAL A 128 -2.35 3.92 0.47
C VAL A 128 -3.29 4.84 -0.31
N GLU A 129 -4.50 5.01 0.20
CA GLU A 129 -5.55 5.84 -0.42
C GLU A 129 -6.03 6.91 0.57
N ASP A 130 -6.29 8.11 0.06
CA ASP A 130 -6.99 9.16 0.80
C ASP A 130 -8.49 8.83 0.78
N ILE A 131 -9.09 8.62 1.96
CA ILE A 131 -10.47 8.12 2.11
C ILE A 131 -11.46 9.25 2.40
N ASP A 132 -11.07 10.21 3.24
CA ASP A 132 -11.96 11.29 3.70
C ASP A 132 -11.15 12.47 4.27
N ILE A 133 -11.82 13.59 4.55
CA ILE A 133 -11.28 14.72 5.29
C ILE A 133 -12.09 14.88 6.57
N GLN A 134 -11.48 14.67 7.73
CA GLN A 134 -12.13 14.83 9.02
C GLN A 134 -11.33 15.78 9.91
N SER A 135 -12.03 16.75 10.53
CA SER A 135 -11.42 17.76 11.39
C SER A 135 -10.25 18.51 10.71
N GLY A 136 -10.34 18.74 9.40
CA GLY A 136 -9.29 19.40 8.61
C GLY A 136 -8.09 18.52 8.26
N GLN A 137 -8.14 17.22 8.55
CA GLN A 137 -7.07 16.27 8.24
C GLN A 137 -7.50 15.25 7.21
N VAL A 138 -6.62 14.95 6.26
CA VAL A 138 -6.81 13.86 5.29
C VAL A 138 -6.61 12.52 5.99
N LEU A 139 -7.61 11.65 5.90
CA LEU A 139 -7.55 10.28 6.40
C LEU A 139 -7.02 9.36 5.31
N ILE A 140 -6.02 8.57 5.67
CA ILE A 140 -5.30 7.66 4.79
C ILE A 140 -5.54 6.22 5.26
N GLN A 141 -5.79 5.32 4.33
CA GLN A 141 -5.98 3.90 4.61
C GLN A 141 -5.17 2.99 3.68
N GLN A 142 -4.72 1.86 4.21
CA GLN A 142 -4.21 0.74 3.43
C GLN A 142 -5.34 -0.20 3.06
N HIS A 143 -5.37 -0.68 1.81
CA HIS A 143 -6.23 -1.80 1.45
C HIS A 143 -5.90 -3.04 2.31
N ASN A 144 -6.90 -3.80 2.74
CA ASN A 144 -6.73 -4.94 3.66
C ASN A 144 -5.63 -5.92 3.21
N LEU A 145 -5.60 -6.28 1.92
CA LEU A 145 -4.55 -7.16 1.37
C LEU A 145 -3.13 -6.57 1.51
N ILE A 146 -2.95 -5.27 1.25
CA ILE A 146 -1.65 -4.59 1.41
C ILE A 146 -1.26 -4.58 2.88
N ARG A 147 -2.19 -4.17 3.75
CA ARG A 147 -2.00 -4.12 5.19
C ARG A 147 -1.59 -5.48 5.75
N ASP A 148 -2.32 -6.54 5.40
CA ASP A 148 -2.03 -7.88 5.91
C ASP A 148 -0.68 -8.41 5.43
N SER A 149 -0.32 -8.13 4.16
CA SER A 149 1.00 -8.46 3.62
C SER A 149 2.12 -7.67 4.30
N ALA A 150 1.96 -6.36 4.47
CA ALA A 150 2.93 -5.49 5.12
C ALA A 150 3.11 -5.84 6.61
N TYR A 151 2.01 -6.13 7.31
CA TYR A 151 2.02 -6.54 8.71
C TYR A 151 2.68 -7.91 8.91
N ALA A 152 2.44 -8.86 8.01
CA ALA A 152 3.13 -10.15 8.04
C ALA A 152 4.66 -9.99 7.89
N GLN A 153 5.11 -9.07 7.02
CA GLN A 153 6.54 -8.75 6.88
C GLN A 153 7.09 -8.02 8.11
N LEU A 154 6.33 -7.09 8.69
CA LEU A 154 6.71 -6.39 9.93
C LEU A 154 6.94 -7.40 11.08
N LYS A 155 6.03 -8.37 11.25
CA LYS A 155 6.13 -9.41 12.28
C LYS A 155 7.34 -10.34 12.13
N ALA A 156 7.97 -10.38 10.96
CA ALA A 156 9.21 -11.14 10.79
C ALA A 156 10.40 -10.52 11.56
N ASN A 157 10.27 -9.26 12.01
CA ASN A 157 11.25 -8.58 12.85
C ASN A 157 10.58 -8.12 14.17
N PRO A 158 10.66 -8.94 15.24
CA PRO A 158 9.94 -8.68 16.49
C PRO A 158 10.24 -7.32 17.14
N SER A 159 11.50 -6.87 17.17
CA SER A 159 11.87 -5.60 17.81
C SER A 159 11.30 -4.40 17.07
N THR A 160 11.28 -4.45 15.74
CA THR A 160 10.68 -3.41 14.90
C THR A 160 9.16 -3.42 15.02
N TRP A 161 8.56 -4.61 15.07
CA TRP A 161 7.12 -4.79 15.28
C TRP A 161 6.67 -4.23 16.64
N GLU A 162 7.35 -4.58 17.74
CA GLU A 162 7.01 -4.08 19.08
C GLU A 162 7.14 -2.56 19.19
N THR A 163 8.18 -1.99 18.56
CA THR A 163 8.37 -0.54 18.52
C THR A 163 7.22 0.12 17.76
N ALA A 164 6.85 -0.42 16.58
CA ALA A 164 5.74 0.11 15.80
C ALA A 164 4.40 0.03 16.54
N GLU A 165 4.10 -1.07 17.23
CA GLU A 165 2.89 -1.22 18.05
C GLU A 165 2.88 -0.23 19.23
N ARG A 166 4.03 0.01 19.88
CA ARG A 166 4.15 0.99 20.97
C ARG A 166 3.94 2.42 20.49
N THR A 167 4.61 2.80 19.41
CA THR A 167 4.45 4.11 18.75
C THR A 167 2.99 4.31 18.33
N ALA A 168 2.40 3.29 17.71
CA ALA A 168 0.99 3.27 17.35
C ALA A 168 0.04 3.42 18.53
N ALA A 169 0.30 2.75 19.66
CA ALA A 169 -0.51 2.89 20.87
C ALA A 169 -0.39 4.31 21.47
N HIS A 170 0.80 4.90 21.44
CA HIS A 170 1.04 6.27 21.91
C HIS A 170 0.22 7.28 21.09
N TYR A 171 0.28 7.20 19.76
CA TYR A 171 -0.42 8.12 18.86
C TYR A 171 -1.89 7.78 18.67
N GLY A 172 -2.27 6.51 18.76
CA GLY A 172 -3.67 6.05 18.72
C GLY A 172 -4.49 6.44 19.94
N ALA A 173 -3.83 6.77 21.06
CA ALA A 173 -4.49 7.38 22.21
C ALA A 173 -4.79 8.88 21.99
N GLN A 174 -4.26 9.50 20.93
CA GLN A 174 -4.49 10.91 20.63
C GLN A 174 -5.76 11.09 19.79
N PRO A 175 -6.80 11.78 20.32
CA PRO A 175 -8.08 11.96 19.61
C PRO A 175 -7.96 12.73 18.29
N THR A 176 -6.87 13.46 18.10
CA THR A 176 -6.59 14.26 16.90
C THR A 176 -6.03 13.44 15.74
N LEU A 177 -5.62 12.17 15.96
CA LEU A 177 -4.99 11.33 14.93
C LEU A 177 -5.89 10.17 14.47
N LEU A 178 -7.02 9.97 15.16
CA LEU A 178 -8.05 9.01 14.81
C LEU A 178 -9.37 9.73 14.52
N PRO A 179 -10.13 9.28 13.50
CA PRO A 179 -11.50 9.74 13.35
C PRO A 179 -12.32 9.38 14.60
N PRO A 180 -13.20 10.28 15.09
CA PRO A 180 -14.07 9.97 16.22
C PRO A 180 -14.84 8.68 15.95
N THR A 181 -14.95 7.81 16.95
CA THR A 181 -15.73 6.59 16.79
C THR A 181 -17.20 6.96 16.55
N PRO A 182 -17.91 6.34 15.59
CA PRO A 182 -19.33 6.64 15.32
C PRO A 182 -20.23 6.48 16.55
N ASN A 183 -19.82 5.66 17.52
CA ASN A 183 -20.55 5.44 18.77
C ASN A 183 -20.36 6.51 19.85
N ALA A 184 -19.40 7.44 19.72
CA ALA A 184 -19.26 8.54 20.68
C ALA A 184 -20.35 9.61 20.50
N LEU A 185 -20.89 9.76 19.29
CA LEU A 185 -21.93 10.74 18.97
C LEU A 185 -23.35 10.28 19.33
N LYS A 186 -23.57 8.99 19.57
CA LYS A 186 -24.90 8.46 19.94
C LYS A 186 -25.23 8.56 21.43
N LEU A 187 -24.24 8.78 22.31
CA LEU A 187 -24.50 8.93 23.74
C LEU A 187 -24.78 10.38 24.18
N CYS A 188 -24.37 11.39 23.41
CA CYS A 188 -24.59 12.80 23.77
C CYS A 188 -25.91 13.38 23.25
N ALA A 189 -26.70 12.61 22.49
CA ALA A 189 -28.00 13.05 21.95
C ALA A 189 -29.20 12.48 22.72
N ALA A 190 -28.98 11.91 23.92
CA ALA A 190 -30.00 11.27 24.76
C ALA A 190 -30.06 11.84 26.19
N THR A 191 -29.76 13.13 26.35
CA THR A 191 -30.01 13.94 27.55
C THR A 191 -30.59 15.28 27.14
#